data_AF-A0A8R2JXM4-F1
#
_entry.id   AF-A0A8R2JXM4-F1
#
_cell.length_a   1.000
_cell.length_b   1.000
_cell.length_c   1.000
_cell.angle_alpha   90.00
_cell.angle_beta   90.00
_cell.angle_gamma   90.00
#
_symmetry.space_group_name_H-M   'P 1'
#
loop_
_entity.id
_entity.type
_entity.pdbx_description
1 polymer ?
#
loop_
_entity_poly.entity_id
_entity_poly.type
_entity_poly.pdbx_seq_one_letter_code
_entity_poly.pdbx_strand_id
1 'polypeptide(L)'
;MPLMNAVQTVMPETKLMGCWFHFCQAVIRYSKRRLNSVYHLFQSSPIAARVLRMVLALPHLPAHRGHPDCPQHDINDGFRAIVNYVQQFPDIEEHLRTFLIGYIEGYWLSQVGPRILSIFGCEYRTNNYLESFHSTLLTQMSKHPNIWDFIREVFLLILFFYNSNI
;
A
#
# COMPACT_ATOMS: atom_id res chain seq x y z
N MET A 1 -7.58 -0.99 -11.04
CA MET A 1 -8.81 -1.44 -10.35
C MET A 1 -9.58 -2.64 -10.94
N PRO A 2 -9.27 -3.24 -12.11
CA PRO A 2 -10.11 -4.35 -12.64
C PRO A 2 -10.33 -5.52 -11.68
N LEU A 3 -9.30 -5.93 -10.94
CA LEU A 3 -9.37 -7.03 -9.98
C LEU A 3 -10.30 -6.73 -8.80
N MET A 4 -10.23 -5.53 -8.23
CA MET A 4 -11.05 -5.14 -7.09
C MET A 4 -12.52 -5.12 -7.46
N ASN A 5 -12.85 -4.58 -8.65
CA ASN A 5 -14.21 -4.59 -9.16
C ASN A 5 -14.72 -6.01 -9.39
N ALA A 6 -13.89 -6.89 -9.98
CA ALA A 6 -14.25 -8.29 -10.21
C ALA A 6 -14.53 -9.03 -8.89
N VAL A 7 -13.68 -8.85 -7.87
CA VAL A 7 -13.89 -9.46 -6.55
C VAL A 7 -15.17 -8.95 -5.91
N GLN A 8 -15.44 -7.64 -5.96
CA GLN A 8 -16.66 -7.08 -5.37
C GLN A 8 -17.93 -7.56 -6.09
N THR A 9 -17.86 -7.82 -7.40
CA THR A 9 -18.97 -8.39 -8.16
C THR A 9 -19.26 -9.84 -7.77
N VAL A 10 -18.22 -10.65 -7.58
CA VAL A 10 -18.36 -12.09 -7.28
C VAL A 10 -18.60 -12.35 -5.78
N MET A 11 -18.02 -11.52 -4.91
CA MET A 11 -18.05 -11.66 -3.45
C MET A 11 -18.41 -10.33 -2.80
N PRO A 12 -19.68 -9.88 -2.89
CA PRO A 12 -20.09 -8.55 -2.46
C PRO A 12 -19.98 -8.32 -0.94
N GLU A 13 -20.03 -9.39 -0.14
CA GLU A 13 -19.89 -9.31 1.32
C GLU A 13 -18.42 -9.23 1.77
N THR A 14 -17.47 -9.51 0.89
CA THR A 14 -16.05 -9.42 1.22
C THR A 14 -15.65 -7.95 1.39
N LYS A 15 -15.05 -7.63 2.53
CA LYS A 15 -14.41 -6.33 2.74
C LYS A 15 -13.06 -6.31 2.06
N LEU A 16 -12.97 -5.63 0.91
CA LEU A 16 -11.69 -5.33 0.27
C LEU A 16 -10.89 -4.34 1.12
N MET A 17 -9.64 -4.70 1.41
CA MET A 17 -8.70 -3.88 2.17
C MET A 17 -7.36 -3.82 1.44
N GLY A 18 -6.70 -2.67 1.53
CA GLY A 18 -5.35 -2.47 1.03
C GLY A 18 -4.31 -3.15 1.91
N CYS A 19 -3.06 -3.15 1.42
CA CYS A 19 -1.90 -3.62 2.18
C CYS A 19 -0.96 -2.44 2.41
N TRP A 20 -0.60 -2.19 3.67
CA TRP A 20 0.28 -1.07 4.02
C TRP A 20 1.66 -1.19 3.37
N PHE A 21 2.22 -2.40 3.31
CA PHE A 21 3.49 -2.64 2.64
C PHE A 21 3.45 -2.25 1.16
N HIS A 22 2.41 -2.66 0.44
CA HIS A 22 2.26 -2.32 -0.98
C HIS A 22 1.99 -0.84 -1.20
N PHE A 23 1.24 -0.20 -0.32
CA PHE A 23 1.08 1.25 -0.34
C PHE A 23 2.44 1.95 -0.18
N CYS A 24 3.21 1.59 0.85
CA CYS A 24 4.54 2.16 1.07
C CYS A 24 5.46 1.94 -0.13
N GLN A 25 5.51 0.73 -0.68
CA GLN A 25 6.28 0.45 -1.89
C GLN A 25 5.83 1.30 -3.07
N ALA A 26 4.52 1.45 -3.29
CA ALA A 26 3.99 2.23 -4.39
C ALA A 26 4.31 3.71 -4.24
N VAL A 27 4.25 4.28 -3.03
CA VAL A 27 4.65 5.67 -2.74
C VAL A 27 6.14 5.90 -3.05
N ILE A 28 7.01 5.02 -2.57
CA ILE A 28 8.46 5.14 -2.80
C ILE A 28 8.80 4.95 -4.29
N ARG A 29 8.22 3.94 -4.95
CA ARG A 29 8.48 3.65 -6.37
C ARG A 29 7.97 4.78 -7.27
N TYR A 30 6.79 5.34 -6.98
CA TYR A 30 6.26 6.47 -7.74
C TYR A 30 7.20 7.68 -7.62
N SER A 31 7.61 8.02 -6.40
CA SER A 31 8.56 9.10 -6.15
C SER A 31 9.85 8.88 -6.94
N LYS A 32 10.47 7.70 -6.83
CA LYS A 32 11.73 7.38 -7.52
C LYS A 32 11.62 7.39 -9.04
N ARG A 33 10.51 6.90 -9.61
CA ARG A 33 10.37 6.68 -11.07
C ARG A 33 9.72 7.82 -11.82
N ARG A 34 8.84 8.59 -11.16
CA ARG A 34 8.02 9.63 -11.79
C ARG A 34 8.35 11.03 -11.29
N LEU A 35 8.82 11.15 -10.05
CA LEU A 35 9.15 12.44 -9.42
C LEU A 35 10.55 12.39 -8.80
N ASN A 36 11.57 12.09 -9.60
CA ASN A 36 12.92 11.81 -9.09
C ASN A 36 13.50 12.98 -8.26
N SER A 37 13.17 14.22 -8.60
CA SER A 37 13.52 15.40 -7.80
C SER A 37 12.92 15.36 -6.39
N VAL A 38 11.64 15.00 -6.26
CA VAL A 38 10.97 14.79 -4.96
C VAL A 38 11.61 13.65 -4.18
N TYR A 39 11.97 12.56 -4.87
CA TYR A 39 12.66 11.45 -4.23
C TYR A 39 14.02 11.86 -3.65
N HIS A 40 14.82 12.63 -4.41
CA HIS A 40 16.07 13.20 -3.90
C HIS A 40 15.83 14.17 -2.74
N LEU A 41 14.77 14.98 -2.81
CA LEU A 41 14.40 15.89 -1.72
C LEU A 41 14.10 15.15 -0.41
N PHE A 42 13.46 13.97 -0.48
CA PHE A 42 13.26 13.12 0.71
C PHE A 42 14.57 12.60 1.31
N GLN A 43 15.66 12.52 0.53
CA GLN A 43 16.97 12.09 1.01
C GLN A 43 17.80 13.24 1.59
N SER A 44 17.60 14.46 1.08
CA SER A 44 18.42 15.63 1.44
C SER A 44 17.77 16.58 2.45
N SER A 45 16.44 16.58 2.58
CA SER A 45 15.71 17.48 3.48
C SER A 45 15.05 16.73 4.64
N PRO A 46 15.38 17.03 5.91
CA PRO A 46 14.73 16.40 7.06
C PRO A 46 13.23 16.73 7.14
N ILE A 47 12.83 17.90 6.62
CA ILE A 47 11.44 18.35 6.54
C ILE A 47 10.68 17.47 5.55
N ALA A 48 11.21 17.31 4.33
CA ALA A 48 10.58 16.47 3.32
C ALA A 48 10.56 14.99 3.74
N ALA A 49 11.63 14.50 4.38
CA ALA A 49 11.68 13.16 4.95
C ALA A 49 10.59 12.95 6.03
N ARG A 50 10.29 13.97 6.83
CA ARG A 50 9.17 13.93 7.79
C ARG A 50 7.83 13.86 7.05
N VAL A 51 7.61 14.69 6.02
CA VAL A 51 6.40 14.63 5.20
C VAL A 51 6.19 13.22 4.63
N LEU A 52 7.24 12.61 4.07
CA LEU A 52 7.17 11.24 3.57
C LEU A 52 6.72 10.27 4.68
N ARG A 53 7.35 10.31 5.87
CA ARG A 53 6.96 9.43 6.99
C ARG A 53 5.50 9.63 7.41
N MET A 54 5.01 10.87 7.44
CA MET A 54 3.61 11.16 7.75
C MET A 54 2.67 10.60 6.67
N VAL A 55 3.02 10.73 5.38
CA VAL A 55 2.26 10.11 4.27
C VAL A 55 2.21 8.60 4.41
N LEU A 56 3.34 7.96 4.72
CA LEU A 56 3.42 6.50 4.93
C LEU A 56 2.63 6.03 6.16
N ALA A 57 2.31 6.93 7.09
CA ALA A 57 1.50 6.66 8.26
C ALA A 57 -0.02 6.82 8.03
N LEU A 58 -0.45 7.49 6.95
CA LEU A 58 -1.87 7.74 6.66
C LEU A 58 -2.77 6.50 6.73
N PRO A 59 -2.38 5.32 6.20
CA PRO A 59 -3.22 4.12 6.29
C PRO A 59 -3.54 3.67 7.72
N HIS A 60 -2.77 4.11 8.71
CA HIS A 60 -3.01 3.83 10.13
C HIS A 60 -4.01 4.79 10.78
N LEU A 61 -4.70 5.63 10.01
CA LEU A 61 -5.81 6.42 10.49
C LEU A 61 -7.14 5.79 10.07
N PRO A 62 -8.22 5.99 10.84
CA PRO A 62 -9.55 5.55 10.44
C PRO A 62 -9.93 6.06 9.06
N ALA A 63 -10.64 5.25 8.27
CA ALA A 63 -11.16 5.68 6.97
C ALA A 63 -12.13 6.86 7.10
N HIS A 64 -12.90 6.88 8.19
CA HIS A 64 -13.91 7.89 8.50
C HIS A 64 -13.90 8.18 10.00
N ARG A 65 -14.31 9.40 10.38
CA ARG A 65 -14.50 9.79 11.78
C ARG A 65 -15.60 8.95 12.44
N GLY A 66 -15.62 8.97 13.77
CA GLY A 66 -16.62 8.24 14.57
C GLY A 66 -16.24 6.79 14.91
N HIS A 67 -15.00 6.37 14.63
CA HIS A 67 -14.52 5.08 15.11
C HIS A 67 -14.40 5.08 16.65
N PRO A 68 -14.84 4.04 17.39
CA PRO A 68 -14.77 4.02 18.85
C PRO A 68 -13.38 4.35 19.42
N ASP A 69 -12.34 3.74 18.85
CA ASP A 69 -10.95 3.97 19.29
C ASP A 69 -10.33 5.31 18.83
N CYS A 70 -10.95 5.98 17.85
CA CYS A 70 -10.48 7.25 17.32
C CYS A 70 -11.67 8.06 16.75
N PRO A 71 -12.46 8.69 17.63
CA PRO A 71 -13.75 9.25 17.22
C PRO A 71 -13.61 10.55 16.42
N GLN A 72 -12.54 11.30 16.65
CA GLN A 72 -12.41 12.69 16.17
C GLN A 72 -11.61 12.84 14.88
N HIS A 73 -10.83 11.83 14.49
CA HIS A 73 -9.87 11.95 13.39
C HIS A 73 -10.03 10.83 12.37
N ASP A 74 -9.83 11.19 11.10
CA ASP A 74 -9.75 10.24 10.00
C ASP A 74 -8.51 10.48 9.13
N ILE A 75 -8.36 9.68 8.08
CA ILE A 75 -7.24 9.79 7.14
C ILE A 75 -7.20 11.16 6.42
N ASN A 76 -8.35 11.80 6.19
CA ASN A 76 -8.41 13.11 5.55
C ASN A 76 -7.97 14.23 6.50
N ASP A 77 -8.26 14.10 7.80
CA ASP A 77 -7.66 14.95 8.85
C ASP A 77 -6.14 14.80 8.86
N GLY A 78 -5.64 13.55 8.82
CA GLY A 78 -4.20 13.28 8.74
C GLY A 78 -3.54 13.92 7.52
N PHE A 79 -4.19 13.83 6.35
CA PHE A 79 -3.67 14.46 5.13
C PHE A 79 -3.67 15.99 5.24
N ARG A 80 -4.74 16.59 5.77
CA ARG A 80 -4.78 18.04 6.03
C ARG A 80 -3.68 18.48 6.99
N ALA A 81 -3.38 17.70 8.02
CA ALA A 81 -2.27 17.97 8.93
C ALA A 81 -0.91 17.95 8.22
N ILE A 82 -0.71 17.06 7.24
CA ILE A 82 0.50 17.03 6.39
C ILE A 82 0.60 18.29 5.54
N VAL A 83 -0.50 18.71 4.90
CA VAL A 83 -0.55 19.92 4.08
C VAL A 83 -0.25 21.16 4.93
N ASN A 84 -0.92 21.31 6.07
CA ASN A 84 -0.68 22.42 7.00
C ASN A 84 0.76 22.45 7.55
N TYR A 85 1.38 21.28 7.72
CA TYR A 85 2.78 21.18 8.14
C TYR A 85 3.72 21.68 7.04
N VAL A 86 3.55 21.23 5.80
CA VAL A 86 4.47 21.60 4.71
C VAL A 86 4.30 23.07 4.27
N GLN A 87 3.11 23.65 4.41
CA GLN A 87 2.84 25.07 4.14
C GLN A 87 3.68 26.03 4.99
N GLN A 88 4.23 25.57 6.11
CA GLN A 88 5.19 26.36 6.91
C GLN A 88 6.56 26.50 6.22
N PHE A 89 6.79 25.79 5.11
CA PHE A 89 8.04 25.75 4.34
C PHE A 89 7.75 25.89 2.84
N PRO A 90 7.48 27.12 2.34
CA PRO A 90 6.99 27.34 0.96
C PRO A 90 7.87 26.71 -0.12
N ASP A 91 9.19 26.80 0.00
CA ASP A 91 10.13 26.21 -0.98
C ASP A 91 9.97 24.68 -1.07
N ILE A 92 9.71 24.01 0.06
CA ILE A 92 9.52 22.55 0.11
C ILE A 92 8.11 22.19 -0.35
N GLU A 93 7.11 22.98 0.04
CA GLU A 93 5.72 22.82 -0.36
C GLU A 93 5.56 22.82 -1.87
N GLU A 94 6.16 23.81 -2.56
CA GLU A 94 6.11 23.91 -4.02
C GLU A 94 6.65 22.65 -4.70
N HIS A 95 7.79 22.13 -4.22
CA HIS A 95 8.40 20.91 -4.76
C HIS A 95 7.56 19.67 -4.46
N LEU A 96 6.88 19.61 -3.31
CA LEU A 96 6.06 18.46 -2.90
C LEU A 96 4.62 18.52 -3.43
N ARG A 97 4.17 19.64 -4.00
CA ARG A 97 2.78 19.85 -4.43
C ARG A 97 2.26 18.77 -5.36
N THR A 98 2.99 18.44 -6.43
CA THR A 98 2.58 17.39 -7.39
C THR A 98 2.49 16.02 -6.73
N PHE A 99 3.37 15.74 -5.76
CA PHE A 99 3.35 14.50 -5.00
C PHE A 99 2.13 14.45 -4.05
N LEU A 100 1.92 15.48 -3.23
CA LEU A 100 0.86 15.50 -2.23
C LEU A 100 -0.53 15.60 -2.87
N ILE A 101 -0.76 16.57 -3.74
CA ILE A 101 -2.09 16.82 -4.32
C ILE A 101 -2.35 15.87 -5.49
N GLY A 102 -1.38 15.73 -6.40
CA GLY A 102 -1.58 14.92 -7.61
C GLY A 102 -1.65 13.42 -7.32
N TYR A 103 -0.76 12.91 -6.46
CA TYR A 103 -0.63 11.47 -6.25
C TYR A 103 -1.24 10.99 -4.93
N ILE A 104 -0.94 11.62 -3.80
CA ILE A 104 -1.50 11.17 -2.51
C ILE A 104 -2.99 11.47 -2.44
N GLU A 105 -3.41 12.71 -2.63
CA GLU A 105 -4.83 13.07 -2.61
C GLU A 105 -5.57 12.55 -3.86
N GLY A 106 -5.10 12.92 -5.06
CA GLY A 106 -5.80 12.66 -6.30
C GLY A 106 -5.91 11.17 -6.69
N TYR A 107 -4.93 10.34 -6.34
CA TYR A 107 -4.97 8.91 -6.62
C TYR A 107 -5.33 8.09 -5.38
N TRP A 108 -4.56 8.21 -4.29
CA TRP A 108 -4.76 7.33 -3.12
C TRP A 108 -6.01 7.68 -2.30
N LEU A 109 -6.26 8.96 -2.01
CA LEU A 109 -7.44 9.34 -1.22
C LEU A 109 -8.71 9.47 -2.07
N SER A 110 -8.60 9.87 -3.34
CA SER A 110 -9.78 10.10 -4.18
C SER A 110 -10.18 8.88 -5.02
N GLN A 111 -9.24 8.26 -5.74
CA GLN A 111 -9.56 7.15 -6.65
C GLN A 111 -9.57 5.79 -5.95
N VAL A 112 -8.58 5.53 -5.08
CA VAL A 112 -8.55 4.29 -4.28
C VAL A 112 -9.48 4.40 -3.07
N GLY A 113 -9.45 5.55 -2.39
CA GLY A 113 -10.40 5.88 -1.34
C GLY A 113 -9.97 5.42 0.08
N PRO A 114 -10.37 6.17 1.13
CA PRO A 114 -10.06 5.86 2.53
C PRO A 114 -10.45 4.45 2.98
N ARG A 115 -11.58 3.93 2.48
CA ARG A 115 -12.13 2.63 2.90
C ARG A 115 -11.22 1.47 2.55
N ILE A 116 -10.57 1.54 1.38
CA ILE A 116 -9.59 0.53 0.94
C ILE A 116 -8.23 0.83 1.54
N LEU A 117 -7.82 2.10 1.57
CA LEU A 117 -6.48 2.47 2.00
C LEU A 117 -6.26 2.26 3.51
N SER A 118 -7.28 2.51 4.34
CA SER A 118 -7.17 2.39 5.79
C SER A 118 -7.01 0.93 6.21
N ILE A 119 -5.97 0.69 7.00
CA ILE A 119 -5.70 -0.57 7.71
C ILE A 119 -5.86 -0.39 9.23
N PHE A 120 -6.54 0.68 9.64
CA PHE A 120 -6.81 0.95 11.05
C PHE A 120 -7.62 -0.18 11.68
N GLY A 121 -7.24 -0.58 12.89
CA GLY A 121 -7.88 -1.68 13.62
C GLY A 121 -7.70 -3.07 12.99
N CYS A 122 -6.97 -3.20 11.87
CA CYS A 122 -6.74 -4.51 11.24
C CYS A 122 -5.60 -5.25 11.94
N GLU A 123 -5.80 -6.54 12.21
CA GLU A 123 -4.75 -7.42 12.77
C GLU A 123 -3.67 -7.70 11.72
N TYR A 124 -4.08 -8.00 10.48
CA TYR A 124 -3.17 -8.28 9.37
C TYR A 124 -2.95 -7.02 8.52
N ARG A 125 -1.77 -6.42 8.66
CA ARG A 125 -1.40 -5.12 8.05
C ARG A 125 -0.40 -5.24 6.91
N THR A 126 0.31 -6.36 6.87
CA THR A 126 1.28 -6.72 5.85
C THR A 126 0.91 -8.09 5.28
N ASN A 127 1.23 -8.33 4.01
CA ASN A 127 1.01 -9.62 3.38
C ASN A 127 2.20 -10.57 3.60
N ASN A 128 2.93 -10.46 4.72
CA ASN A 128 4.16 -11.21 4.97
C ASN A 128 4.00 -12.72 4.72
N TYR A 129 2.86 -13.30 5.07
CA TYR A 129 2.55 -14.72 4.82
C TYR A 129 2.48 -15.05 3.32
N LEU A 130 1.82 -14.20 2.53
CA LEU A 130 1.74 -14.34 1.08
C LEU A 130 3.11 -14.16 0.44
N GLU A 131 3.90 -13.17 0.87
CA GLU A 131 5.26 -12.97 0.36
C GLU A 131 6.19 -14.14 0.71
N SER A 132 6.10 -14.69 1.92
CA SER A 132 6.84 -15.89 2.28
C SER A 132 6.42 -17.09 1.45
N PHE A 133 5.12 -17.24 1.18
CA PHE A 133 4.61 -18.29 0.31
C PHE A 133 5.13 -18.13 -1.12
N HIS A 134 5.04 -16.92 -1.68
CA HIS A 134 5.56 -16.61 -3.02
C HIS A 134 7.08 -16.79 -3.09
N SER A 135 7.83 -16.41 -2.06
CA SER A 135 9.28 -16.61 -2.00
C SER A 135 9.63 -18.09 -1.98
N THR A 136 8.93 -18.90 -1.18
CA THR A 136 9.11 -20.37 -1.16
C THR A 136 8.76 -20.97 -2.51
N LEU A 137 7.65 -20.56 -3.10
CA LEU A 137 7.21 -21.00 -4.42
C LEU A 137 8.24 -20.67 -5.50
N LEU A 138 8.78 -19.45 -5.51
CA LEU A 138 9.83 -19.00 -6.45
C LEU A 138 11.20 -19.64 -6.18
N THR A 139 11.42 -20.19 -4.98
CA THR A 139 12.65 -20.96 -4.67
C THR A 139 12.52 -22.39 -5.18
N GLN A 140 11.31 -22.96 -5.13
CA GLN A 140 11.02 -24.30 -5.61
C GLN A 140 10.80 -24.33 -7.13
N MET A 141 10.29 -23.25 -7.71
CA MET A 141 10.10 -23.09 -9.14
C MET A 141 11.27 -22.35 -9.79
N SER A 142 11.58 -22.67 -11.04
CA SER A 142 12.51 -21.84 -11.82
C SER A 142 11.91 -20.44 -12.06
N LYS A 143 12.76 -19.41 -12.29
CA LYS A 143 12.32 -18.01 -12.38
C LYS A 143 11.36 -17.73 -13.55
N HIS A 144 11.34 -18.61 -14.55
CA HIS A 144 10.52 -18.55 -15.76
C HIS A 144 10.24 -19.97 -16.29
N PRO A 145 9.43 -20.78 -15.60
CA PRO A 145 9.11 -22.12 -16.09
C PRO A 145 8.22 -21.98 -17.32
N ASN A 146 8.36 -22.88 -18.30
CA ASN A 146 7.32 -23.00 -19.32
C ASN A 146 6.03 -23.51 -18.66
N ILE A 147 4.89 -23.39 -19.34
CA ILE A 147 3.59 -23.71 -18.75
C ILE A 147 3.49 -25.16 -18.24
N TRP A 148 4.18 -26.10 -18.88
CA TRP A 148 4.18 -27.51 -18.47
C TRP A 148 5.02 -27.75 -17.23
N ASP A 149 6.18 -27.09 -17.14
CA ASP A 149 7.01 -27.14 -15.94
C ASP A 149 6.30 -26.48 -14.77
N PHE A 150 5.63 -25.34 -15.00
CA PHE A 150 4.82 -24.68 -13.98
C PHE A 150 3.72 -25.60 -13.45
N ILE A 151 2.93 -26.20 -14.34
CA ILE A 151 1.85 -27.12 -13.95
C ILE A 151 2.42 -28.30 -13.17
N ARG A 152 3.53 -28.90 -13.63
CA ARG A 152 4.19 -30.02 -12.97
C ARG A 152 4.61 -29.66 -11.54
N GLU A 153 5.30 -28.54 -11.36
CA GLU A 153 5.77 -28.12 -10.03
C GLU A 153 4.60 -27.79 -9.09
N VAL A 154 3.51 -27.19 -9.59
CA VAL A 154 2.29 -26.98 -8.81
C VAL A 154 1.69 -28.32 -8.35
N PHE A 155 1.58 -29.30 -9.25
CA PHE A 155 1.05 -30.62 -8.90
C PHE A 155 1.92 -31.35 -7.87
N LEU A 156 3.25 -31.29 -8.02
CA LEU A 156 4.18 -31.89 -7.06
C LEU A 156 4.05 -31.24 -5.68
N LEU A 157 3.87 -29.92 -5.62
CA LEU A 157 3.64 -29.22 -4.35
C LEU A 157 2.32 -29.62 -3.70
N ILE A 158 1.23 -29.69 -4.47
CA ILE A 158 -0.07 -30.14 -3.96
C ILE A 158 0.04 -31.55 -3.37
N LEU A 159 0.69 -32.46 -4.08
CA LEU A 159 0.92 -33.83 -3.62
C LEU A 159 1.79 -33.88 -2.37
N PHE A 160 2.85 -33.07 -2.29
CA PHE A 160 3.72 -32.99 -1.12
C PHE A 160 2.94 -32.54 0.14
N PHE A 161 2.10 -31.50 0.03
CA PHE A 161 1.29 -31.04 1.16
C PHE A 161 0.18 -32.03 1.55
N TYR A 162 -0.38 -32.75 0.57
CA TYR A 162 -1.40 -33.77 0.84
C TYR A 162 -0.81 -34.99 1.57
N ASN A 163 0.43 -35.38 1.25
CA ASN A 163 1.11 -36.53 1.87
C ASN A 163 1.83 -36.19 3.19
N SER A 164 2.00 -34.90 3.51
CA SER A 164 2.67 -34.45 4.74
C SER A 164 1.70 -34.15 5.90
N ASN A 165 0.39 -34.34 5.70
CA ASN A 165 -0.66 -34.21 6.72
C ASN A 165 -1.21 -35.57 7.20
N ILE A 166 -0.38 -36.62 7.17
CA ILE A 166 -0.62 -37.93 7.81
C ILE A 166 0.46 -38.17 8.85
#